data_AF-A0A3D4VUJ1-F1
#
_entry.id   AF-A0A3D4VUJ1-F1
#
_cell.length_a   1.000
_cell.length_b   1.000
_cell.length_c   1.000
_cell.angle_alpha   90.00
_cell.angle_beta   90.00
_cell.angle_gamma   90.00
#
_symmetry.space_group_name_H-M   'P 1'
#
loop_
_entity.id
_entity.type
_entity.pdbx_description
1 polymer ?
#
loop_
_entity_poly.entity_id
_entity_poly.type
_entity_poly.pdbx_seq_one_letter_code
_entity_poly.pdbx_strand_id
1 'polypeptide(L)'
;MYLDFAELQVLNGKPMYINNWSTKLDDFLKISDREVITHRGKVSHEAALENARREYEIYLDRAKELQTIIEVHFLEAQQELKKIEKKVKR
;
A
#
# COMPACT_ATOMS: atom_id res chain seq x y z
N MET A 1 9.95 -15.19 -4.54
CA MET A 1 10.11 -16.49 -3.84
C MET A 1 9.13 -17.56 -4.34
N TYR A 2 7.81 -17.40 -4.19
CA TYR A 2 6.83 -18.36 -4.78
C TYR A 2 6.69 -18.22 -6.31
N LEU A 3 6.67 -16.99 -6.81
CA LEU A 3 6.60 -16.72 -8.26
C LEU A 3 7.83 -17.25 -9.00
N ASP A 4 9.03 -17.06 -8.44
CA ASP A 4 10.27 -17.60 -9.01
C ASP A 4 10.25 -19.15 -9.05
N PHE A 5 9.70 -19.80 -8.01
CA PHE A 5 9.47 -21.24 -8.03
C PHE A 5 8.48 -21.64 -9.12
N ALA A 6 7.41 -20.89 -9.31
CA ALA A 6 6.43 -21.14 -10.36
C ALA A 6 7.04 -20.98 -11.77
N GLU A 7 7.87 -19.95 -11.95
CA GLU A 7 8.61 -19.71 -13.19
C GLU A 7 9.56 -20.86 -13.51
N LEU A 8 10.33 -21.34 -12.53
CA LEU A 8 11.21 -22.50 -12.71
C LEU A 8 10.45 -23.77 -13.11
N GLN A 9 9.26 -24.00 -12.56
CA GLN A 9 8.43 -25.16 -12.92
C GLN A 9 7.93 -25.08 -14.36
N VAL A 10 7.60 -23.88 -14.85
CA VAL A 10 7.25 -23.63 -16.25
C VAL A 10 8.47 -23.83 -17.16
N LEU A 11 9.63 -23.28 -16.80
CA LEU A 11 10.88 -23.44 -17.55
C LEU A 11 11.32 -24.91 -17.63
N ASN A 12 11.04 -25.70 -16.58
CA ASN A 12 11.30 -27.14 -16.54
C ASN A 12 10.24 -27.97 -17.30
N GLY A 13 9.28 -27.33 -17.98
CA GLY A 13 8.28 -28.01 -18.80
C GLY A 13 7.30 -28.86 -17.99
N LYS A 14 7.04 -28.51 -16.72
CA LYS A 14 6.06 -29.20 -15.87
C LYS A 14 4.73 -28.43 -15.88
N PRO A 15 3.81 -28.74 -16.81
CA PRO A 15 2.50 -28.10 -16.83
C PRO A 15 1.71 -28.49 -15.57
N MET A 16 1.12 -27.48 -14.93
CA MET A 16 0.24 -27.67 -13.77
C MET A 16 -1.06 -26.89 -13.97
N TYR A 17 -2.17 -27.50 -13.60
CA TYR A 17 -3.48 -26.86 -13.57
C TYR A 17 -3.56 -25.84 -12.44
N ILE A 18 -4.42 -24.82 -12.56
CA ILE A 18 -4.56 -23.75 -11.56
C ILE A 18 -4.93 -24.29 -10.16
N ASN A 19 -5.69 -25.38 -10.10
CA ASN A 19 -6.00 -26.07 -8.83
C ASN A 19 -4.74 -26.62 -8.14
N ASN A 20 -3.80 -27.16 -8.92
CA ASN A 20 -2.54 -27.70 -8.38
C ASN A 20 -1.64 -26.57 -7.86
N TRP A 21 -1.68 -25.40 -8.50
CA TRP A 21 -1.00 -24.20 -8.03
C TRP A 21 -1.55 -23.71 -6.70
N SER A 22 -2.86 -23.79 -6.46
CA SER A 22 -3.44 -23.43 -5.16
C SER A 22 -2.87 -24.31 -4.04
N THR A 23 -2.86 -25.64 -4.24
CA THR A 23 -2.32 -26.56 -3.23
C THR A 23 -0.83 -26.33 -2.98
N LYS A 24 -0.04 -26.05 -4.03
CA LYS A 24 1.39 -25.77 -3.89
C LYS A 24 1.69 -24.47 -3.16
N LEU A 25 0.86 -23.45 -3.35
CA LEU A 25 0.96 -22.21 -2.59
C LEU A 25 0.71 -22.48 -1.10
N ASP A 26 -0.33 -23.25 -0.77
CA ASP A 26 -0.65 -23.58 0.62
C ASP A 26 0.48 -24.38 1.29
N ASP A 27 1.06 -25.35 0.57
CA ASP A 27 2.22 -26.12 1.05
C ASP A 27 3.45 -25.22 1.27
N PHE A 28 3.71 -24.30 0.35
CA PHE A 28 4.81 -23.34 0.45
C PHE A 28 4.65 -22.41 1.67
N LEU A 29 3.42 -21.94 1.91
CA LEU A 29 3.12 -21.09 3.07
C LEU A 29 3.36 -21.84 4.38
N LYS A 30 2.92 -23.10 4.49
CA LYS A 30 3.15 -23.95 5.67
C LYS A 30 4.64 -24.15 5.94
N ILE A 31 5.45 -24.38 4.91
CA ILE A 31 6.91 -24.54 5.04
C ILE A 31 7.57 -23.24 5.56
N SER A 32 6.99 -22.08 5.24
CA SER A 32 7.47 -20.78 5.70
C SER A 32 6.94 -20.35 7.07
N ASP A 33 6.38 -21.28 7.86
CA ASP A 33 5.69 -21.04 9.13
C ASP A 33 4.58 -19.97 9.03
N ARG A 34 3.98 -19.83 7.85
CA ARG A 34 2.82 -18.94 7.63
C ARG A 34 1.54 -19.76 7.70
N GLU A 35 0.60 -19.30 8.52
CA GLU A 35 -0.71 -19.91 8.59
C GLU A 35 -1.47 -19.72 7.27
N VAL A 36 -1.92 -20.83 6.70
CA VAL A 36 -2.87 -20.81 5.57
C VAL A 36 -4.25 -20.54 6.14
N ILE A 37 -4.91 -19.48 5.66
CA ILE A 37 -6.24 -19.09 6.10
C ILE A 37 -7.25 -20.14 5.58
N THR A 38 -7.61 -21.11 6.42
CA THR A 38 -8.55 -22.19 6.08
C THR A 38 -10.01 -21.82 6.32
N HIS A 39 -10.27 -20.74 7.06
CA HIS A 39 -11.60 -20.25 7.36
C HIS A 39 -11.82 -18.85 6.78
N ARG A 40 -13.01 -18.59 6.23
CA ARG A 40 -13.45 -17.19 6.04
C ARG A 40 -13.40 -16.55 7.43
N GLY A 41 -12.51 -15.57 7.61
CA GLY A 41 -12.27 -14.94 8.92
C GLY A 41 -13.57 -14.51 9.62
N LYS A 42 -13.48 -14.15 10.90
CA LYS A 42 -14.66 -13.75 11.69
C LYS A 42 -15.25 -12.38 11.29
N VAL A 43 -14.59 -11.68 10.38
CA VAL A 43 -14.95 -10.31 9.99
C VAL A 43 -15.96 -10.37 8.84
N SER A 44 -17.16 -9.85 9.09
CA SER A 44 -18.19 -9.71 8.05
C SER A 44 -17.78 -8.68 7.01
N HIS A 45 -18.40 -8.73 5.82
CA HIS A 45 -18.17 -7.75 4.77
C HIS A 45 -18.44 -6.32 5.25
N GLU A 46 -19.52 -6.12 6.00
CA GLU A 46 -19.90 -4.84 6.59
C GLU A 46 -18.84 -4.32 7.58
N ALA A 47 -18.34 -5.20 8.46
CA ALA A 47 -17.28 -4.83 9.40
C ALA A 47 -15.96 -4.45 8.69
N ALA A 48 -15.64 -5.12 7.57
CA ALA A 48 -14.47 -4.78 6.76
C ALA A 48 -14.63 -3.41 6.06
N LEU A 49 -15.81 -3.11 5.52
CA LEU A 49 -16.12 -1.81 4.91
C LEU A 49 -16.04 -0.68 5.92
N GLU A 50 -16.60 -0.87 7.11
CA GLU A 50 -16.59 0.13 8.17
C GLU A 50 -15.15 0.42 8.63
N ASN A 51 -14.33 -0.63 8.78
CA ASN A 51 -12.92 -0.47 9.11
C ASN A 51 -12.17 0.30 8.01
N ALA A 52 -12.41 -0.04 6.74
CA ALA A 52 -11.77 0.66 5.62
C ALA A 52 -12.14 2.14 5.57
N ARG A 53 -13.42 2.49 5.82
CA ARG A 53 -13.87 3.89 5.89
C ARG A 53 -13.19 4.65 7.03
N ARG A 54 -13.13 4.05 8.22
CA ARG A 54 -12.49 4.66 9.39
C ARG A 54 -11.01 4.94 9.15
N GLU A 55 -10.27 3.96 8.62
CA GLU A 55 -8.84 4.14 8.31
C GLU A 55 -8.63 5.20 7.22
N TYR A 56 -9.55 5.31 6.25
CA TYR A 56 -9.51 6.34 5.23
C TYR A 56 -9.73 7.75 5.81
N GLU A 57 -10.66 7.91 6.75
CA GLU A 57 -10.87 9.19 7.46
C GLU A 57 -9.62 9.61 8.23
N ILE A 58 -9.00 8.67 8.97
CA ILE A 58 -7.74 8.92 9.70
C ILE A 58 -6.63 9.35 8.73
N TYR A 59 -6.51 8.68 7.59
CA TYR A 59 -5.57 9.06 6.54
C TYR A 59 -5.83 10.48 6.03
N LEU A 60 -7.09 10.83 5.74
CA LEU A 60 -7.44 12.16 5.25
C LEU A 60 -7.08 13.26 6.24
N ASP A 61 -7.30 13.04 7.54
CA ASP A 61 -6.93 14.02 8.55
C ASP A 61 -5.41 14.20 8.66
N ARG A 62 -4.64 13.11 8.63
CA ARG A 62 -3.17 13.19 8.55
C ARG A 62 -2.67 13.87 7.27
N ALA A 63 -3.36 13.64 6.15
CA ALA A 63 -3.01 14.26 4.89
C ALA A 63 -3.21 15.79 4.93
N LYS A 64 -4.24 16.29 5.63
CA LYS A 64 -4.44 17.73 5.85
C LYS A 64 -3.34 18.36 6.71
N GLU A 65 -2.88 17.66 7.75
CA GLU A 65 -1.76 18.12 8.59
C GLU A 65 -0.48 18.28 7.76
N LEU A 66 -0.20 17.33 6.85
CA LEU A 66 0.92 17.40 5.92
C LEU A 66 0.79 18.55 4.90
N GLN A 67 -0.42 18.81 4.40
CA GLN A 67 -0.68 19.95 3.50
C GLN A 67 -0.43 21.30 4.18
N THR A 68 -0.72 21.41 5.48
CA THR A 68 -0.55 22.66 6.24
C THR A 68 0.91 23.14 6.27
N ILE A 69 1.87 22.23 6.48
CA ILE A 69 3.30 22.61 6.54
C ILE A 69 3.80 23.09 5.16
N ILE A 70 3.40 22.41 4.09
CA ILE A 70 3.78 22.79 2.72
C ILE A 70 3.17 24.14 2.35
N GLU A 71 1.90 24.37 2.68
CA GLU A 71 1.22 25.65 2.44
C GLU A 71 1.88 26.81 3.18
N VAL A 72 2.28 26.61 4.45
CA VAL A 72 3.01 27.62 5.23
C VAL A 72 4.35 27.97 4.57
N HIS A 73 5.17 26.98 4.23
CA HIS A 73 6.46 27.23 3.57
C HIS A 73 6.31 27.88 2.19
N PHE A 74 5.25 27.55 1.46
CA PHE A 74 4.96 28.18 0.18
C PHE A 74 4.60 29.67 0.35
N LEU A 75 3.78 30.00 1.35
CA LEU A 75 3.43 31.39 1.67
C LEU A 75 4.66 32.20 2.12
N GLU A 76 5.53 31.62 2.94
CA GLU A 76 6.80 32.23 3.34
C GLU A 76 7.69 32.53 2.13
N ALA A 77 7.85 31.56 1.22
CA ALA A 77 8.62 31.73 0.00
C ALA A 77 8.06 32.86 -0.89
N GLN A 78 6.74 32.97 -1.03
CA GLN A 78 6.11 34.07 -1.76
C GLN A 78 6.38 35.44 -1.13
N GLN A 79 6.36 35.52 0.20
CA GLN A 79 6.65 36.77 0.91
C GLN A 79 8.11 37.19 0.73
N GLU A 80 9.05 36.26 0.80
CA GLU A 80 10.46 36.53 0.54
C GLU A 80 10.71 36.99 -0.90
N LEU A 81 10.08 36.35 -1.89
CA LEU A 81 10.13 36.79 -3.29
C LEU A 81 9.66 38.24 -3.45
N LYS A 82 8.52 38.61 -2.83
CA LYS A 82 8.01 40.00 -2.85
C LYS A 82 8.98 41.00 -2.21
N LYS A 83 9.71 40.60 -1.15
CA LYS A 83 10.73 41.45 -0.51
C LYS A 83 11.93 41.66 -1.44
N ILE A 84 12.36 40.61 -2.13
CA ILE A 84 13.45 40.67 -3.10
C ILE A 84 13.08 41.55 -4.29
N GLU A 85 11.89 41.38 -4.88
CA GLU A 85 11.40 42.24 -5.98
C GLU A 85 11.35 43.72 -5.59
N LYS A 86 10.93 44.05 -4.36
CA LYS A 86 10.93 45.42 -3.85
C LYS A 86 12.34 45.99 -3.65
N LYS A 87 13.31 45.14 -3.29
CA LYS A 87 14.72 45.55 -3.18
C LYS A 87 15.39 45.74 -4.54
N VAL A 88 14.99 44.96 -5.55
CA VAL A 88 15.53 45.05 -6.93
C VAL A 88 14.92 46.23 -7.71
N LYS A 89 13.69 46.65 -7.39
CA LYS A 89 13.04 47.84 -7.99
C LYS A 89 13.48 49.19 -7.39
N ARG A 90 14.35 49.20 -6.38
CA ARG A 90 14.85 50.39 -5.69
C ARG A 90 16.30 50.63 -6.02
#